data_AF-A0A7Y0C0M4-F1
#
_entry.id   AF-A0A7Y0C0M4-F1
#
_cell.length_a   1.000
_cell.length_b   1.000
_cell.length_c   1.000
_cell.angle_alpha   90.00
_cell.angle_beta   90.00
_cell.angle_gamma   90.00
#
_symmetry.space_group_name_H-M   'P 1'
#
loop_
_entity.id
_entity.type
_entity.pdbx_description
1 polymer ?
#
loop_
_entity_poly.entity_id
_entity_poly.type
_entity_poly.pdbx_seq_one_letter_code
_entity_poly.pdbx_strand_id
1 'polypeptide(L)'
;MIELSDEVWNAGRFRRANPDYQLGQPFVYVGMTGLDPDVRFDKHKAGIQSNVYVLKHGIRLLPGLYRMYNPMPYEGARDMEVELGIALRELGYGVWQA
;
A
#
# COMPACT_ATOMS: atom_id res chain seq x y z
N MET A 1 1.82 -4.76 -1.69
CA MET A 1 1.86 -3.31 -2.04
C MET A 1 1.04 -3.06 -3.30
N ILE A 2 0.22 -2.02 -3.27
CA ILE A 2 -0.73 -1.68 -4.34
C ILE A 2 -0.57 -0.20 -4.70
N GLU A 3 -0.50 0.12 -5.98
CA GLU A 3 -0.55 1.50 -6.49
C GLU A 3 -1.97 2.04 -6.39
N LEU A 4 -2.09 3.29 -5.93
CA LEU A 4 -3.35 4.01 -5.80
C LEU A 4 -3.41 5.13 -6.85
N SER A 5 -4.60 5.41 -7.36
CA SER A 5 -4.83 6.54 -8.28
C SER A 5 -4.66 7.88 -7.57
N ASP A 6 -4.27 8.90 -8.34
CA ASP A 6 -4.08 10.28 -7.87
C ASP A 6 -5.30 10.86 -7.17
N GLU A 7 -6.50 10.38 -7.53
CA GLU A 7 -7.75 10.77 -6.90
C GLU A 7 -7.76 10.52 -5.38
N VAL A 8 -6.93 9.59 -4.88
CA VAL A 8 -6.78 9.33 -3.45
C VAL A 8 -6.34 10.58 -2.67
N TRP A 9 -5.64 11.51 -3.32
CA TRP A 9 -5.22 12.79 -2.73
C TRP A 9 -6.40 13.66 -2.29
N ASN A 10 -7.58 13.47 -2.87
CA ASN A 10 -8.82 14.15 -2.48
C ASN A 10 -9.34 13.67 -1.11
N ALA A 11 -8.91 12.52 -0.63
CA ALA A 11 -9.24 12.06 0.71
C ALA A 11 -8.41 12.80 1.76
N GLY A 12 -9.04 13.72 2.50
CA GLY A 12 -8.34 14.55 3.49
C GLY A 12 -7.58 13.75 4.56
N ARG A 13 -8.05 12.56 4.95
CA ARG A 13 -7.33 11.69 5.88
C ARG A 13 -6.05 11.10 5.27
N PHE A 14 -6.07 10.72 3.99
CA PHE A 14 -4.88 10.25 3.27
C PHE A 14 -3.84 11.36 3.17
N ARG A 15 -4.27 12.57 2.80
CA ARG A 15 -3.40 13.73 2.71
C ARG A 15 -2.74 14.09 4.03
N ARG A 16 -3.52 14.11 5.13
CA ARG A 16 -2.99 14.38 6.48
C ARG A 16 -1.98 13.33 6.96
N ALA A 17 -2.09 12.09 6.47
CA ALA A 17 -1.15 11.03 6.78
C ALA A 17 0.17 11.12 5.98
N ASN A 18 0.25 12.04 5.01
CA ASN A 18 1.38 12.20 4.11
C ASN A 18 1.81 13.67 4.01
N PRO A 19 2.27 14.29 5.13
CA PRO A 19 2.69 15.69 5.14
C PRO A 19 3.93 15.95 4.28
N ASP A 20 4.83 14.97 4.18
CA ASP A 20 6.12 15.08 3.48
C ASP A 20 6.08 14.55 2.03
N TYR A 21 4.87 14.35 1.47
CA TYR A 21 4.70 13.89 0.11
C TYR A 21 5.37 14.82 -0.91
N GLN A 22 6.13 14.24 -1.83
CA GLN A 22 6.79 14.97 -2.91
C GLN A 22 5.98 14.84 -4.21
N LEU A 23 5.69 15.99 -4.84
CA LEU A 23 4.91 16.02 -6.08
C LEU A 23 5.55 15.15 -7.17
N GLY A 24 4.75 14.27 -7.77
CA GLY A 24 5.18 13.35 -8.83
C GLY A 24 5.60 11.98 -8.32
N GLN A 25 5.70 11.80 -6.99
CA GLN A 25 5.89 10.46 -6.42
C GLN A 25 4.57 9.66 -6.44
N PRO A 26 4.65 8.32 -6.55
CA PRO A 26 3.45 7.48 -6.53
C PRO A 26 2.70 7.49 -5.20
N PHE A 27 1.39 7.24 -5.27
CA PHE A 27 0.58 6.88 -4.11
C PHE A 27 0.48 5.36 -3.97
N VAL A 28 0.70 4.85 -2.76
CA VAL A 28 0.74 3.40 -2.52
C VAL A 28 0.02 3.00 -1.23
N TYR A 29 -0.59 1.83 -1.27
CA TYR A 29 -1.06 1.10 -0.10
C TYR A 29 -0.06 0.01 0.28
N VAL A 30 0.36 0.03 1.54
CA VAL A 30 1.25 -0.96 2.14
C VAL A 30 0.44 -1.80 3.13
N GLY A 31 0.62 -3.11 3.06
CA GLY A 31 -0.11 -4.08 3.87
C GLY A 31 0.45 -5.48 3.64
N MET A 32 0.42 -6.32 4.67
CA MET A 32 0.79 -7.73 4.59
C MET A 32 -0.41 -8.65 4.28
N THR A 33 -0.13 -9.82 3.72
CA THR A 33 -1.13 -10.88 3.55
C THR A 33 -0.49 -12.25 3.54
N GLY A 34 -1.16 -13.25 4.11
CA GLY A 34 -0.82 -14.66 3.93
C GLY A 34 -1.48 -15.30 2.70
N LEU A 35 -2.29 -14.55 1.96
CA LEU A 35 -2.84 -14.97 0.68
C LEU A 35 -1.86 -14.64 -0.45
N ASP A 36 -2.08 -15.25 -1.61
CA ASP A 36 -1.47 -14.76 -2.84
C ASP A 36 -1.82 -13.26 -3.05
N PRO A 37 -0.84 -12.39 -3.40
CA PRO A 37 -1.08 -10.96 -3.57
C PRO A 37 -2.15 -10.60 -4.60
N ASP A 38 -2.27 -11.35 -5.70
CA ASP A 38 -3.31 -11.14 -6.72
C ASP A 38 -4.68 -11.46 -6.12
N VAL A 39 -4.81 -12.61 -5.45
CA VAL A 39 -6.05 -12.99 -4.74
C VAL A 39 -6.42 -11.97 -3.67
N ARG A 40 -5.43 -11.45 -2.93
CA ARG A 40 -5.67 -10.42 -1.91
C ARG A 40 -6.19 -9.14 -2.56
N PHE A 41 -5.61 -8.73 -3.69
CA PHE A 41 -6.03 -7.55 -4.42
C PHE A 41 -7.44 -7.72 -4.99
N ASP A 42 -7.77 -8.86 -5.58
CA ASP A 42 -9.13 -9.16 -6.08
C ASP A 42 -10.17 -9.08 -4.98
N LYS A 43 -9.88 -9.64 -3.80
CA LYS A 43 -10.76 -9.51 -2.62
C LYS A 43 -10.97 -8.05 -2.23
N HIS A 44 -9.92 -7.24 -2.25
CA HIS A 44 -10.07 -5.81 -2.01
C HIS A 44 -11.00 -5.15 -3.03
N LYS A 45 -10.85 -5.44 -4.32
CA LYS A 45 -11.67 -4.86 -5.39
C LYS A 45 -13.11 -5.37 -5.38
N ALA A 46 -13.34 -6.58 -4.86
CA ALA A 46 -14.67 -7.15 -4.62
C ALA A 46 -15.31 -6.67 -3.31
N GLY A 47 -14.65 -5.82 -2.51
CA GLY A 47 -15.16 -5.32 -1.24
C GLY A 47 -15.04 -6.31 -0.07
N ILE A 48 -14.42 -7.46 -0.27
CA ILE A 48 -14.30 -8.53 0.73
C ILE A 48 -13.06 -8.28 1.59
N GLN A 49 -13.26 -8.08 2.91
CA GLN A 49 -12.18 -7.75 3.86
C GLN A 49 -11.27 -6.63 3.29
N SER A 50 -11.89 -5.55 2.83
CA SER A 50 -11.25 -4.57 1.98
C SER A 50 -10.88 -3.29 2.75
N ASN A 51 -9.74 -2.70 2.40
CA ASN A 51 -9.42 -1.31 2.74
C ASN A 51 -10.13 -0.36 1.75
N VAL A 52 -10.73 0.71 2.26
CA VAL A 52 -11.47 1.70 1.46
C VAL A 52 -10.64 2.35 0.37
N TYR A 53 -9.35 2.61 0.62
CA TYR A 53 -8.46 3.24 -0.36
C TYR A 53 -8.10 2.28 -1.48
N VAL A 54 -7.83 1.02 -1.16
CA VAL A 54 -7.58 0.00 -2.19
C VAL A 54 -8.84 -0.28 -3.01
N LEU A 55 -9.99 -0.39 -2.34
CA LEU A 55 -11.27 -0.62 -3.01
C LEU A 55 -11.54 0.48 -4.04
N LYS A 56 -11.46 1.75 -3.61
CA LYS A 56 -11.81 2.91 -4.46
C LYS A 56 -10.72 3.31 -5.45
N HIS A 57 -9.45 3.27 -5.02
CA HIS A 57 -8.34 3.88 -5.76
C HIS A 57 -7.27 2.87 -6.18
N GLY A 58 -7.32 1.61 -5.77
CA GLY A 58 -6.33 0.60 -6.16
C GLY A 58 -6.31 0.35 -7.67
N ILE A 59 -5.15 0.56 -8.29
CA ILE A 59 -4.88 0.40 -9.72
C ILE A 59 -4.26 -0.97 -10.01
N ARG A 60 -3.11 -1.28 -9.41
CA ARG A 60 -2.35 -2.52 -9.68
C ARG A 60 -1.41 -2.86 -8.53
N LEU A 61 -0.94 -4.11 -8.50
CA LEU A 61 0.15 -4.52 -7.63
C LEU A 61 1.49 -3.95 -8.11
N LEU A 62 2.37 -3.66 -7.15
CA LEU A 62 3.76 -3.25 -7.40
C LEU A 62 4.74 -4.35 -6.95
N PRO A 63 4.82 -5.48 -7.67
CA PRO A 63 5.60 -6.63 -7.22
C PRO A 63 7.10 -6.37 -7.12
N GLY A 64 7.65 -5.43 -7.89
CA GLY A 64 9.06 -5.03 -7.77
C GLY A 64 9.44 -4.52 -6.37
N LEU A 65 8.46 -4.08 -5.57
CA LEU A 65 8.68 -3.52 -4.23
C LEU A 65 8.51 -4.55 -3.10
N TYR A 66 8.01 -5.76 -3.38
CA TYR A 66 7.80 -6.76 -2.32
C TYR A 66 8.23 -8.19 -2.67
N ARG A 67 8.40 -8.55 -3.95
CA ARG A 67 8.67 -9.95 -4.35
C ARG A 67 9.95 -10.51 -3.72
N MET A 68 11.00 -9.70 -3.61
CA MET A 68 12.29 -10.12 -3.07
C MET A 68 12.24 -10.54 -1.59
N TYR A 69 11.19 -10.13 -0.88
CA TYR A 69 11.00 -10.45 0.53
C TYR A 69 10.08 -11.66 0.74
N ASN A 70 9.50 -12.25 -0.31
CA ASN A 70 8.57 -13.37 -0.17
C ASN A 70 9.25 -14.72 -0.47
N PRO A 71 8.91 -15.81 0.26
CA PRO A 71 7.99 -15.85 1.40
C PRO A 71 8.66 -15.45 2.73
N MET A 72 7.92 -14.76 3.59
CA MET A 72 8.37 -14.39 4.94
C MET A 72 7.42 -14.95 6.02
N PRO A 73 7.93 -15.32 7.21
CA PRO A 73 7.10 -15.62 8.37
C PRO A 73 6.22 -14.42 8.76
N TYR A 74 5.10 -14.67 9.43
CA TYR A 74 4.14 -13.63 9.82
C TYR A 74 4.78 -12.47 10.61
N GLU A 75 5.63 -12.78 11.59
CA GLU A 75 6.32 -11.76 12.39
C GLU A 75 7.23 -10.89 11.51
N GLY A 76 8.02 -11.51 10.63
CA GLY A 76 8.87 -10.80 9.67
C GLY A 76 8.06 -9.96 8.66
N ALA A 77 6.90 -10.46 8.22
CA ALA A 77 6.02 -9.72 7.32
C ALA A 77 5.42 -8.47 7.99
N ARG A 78 5.08 -8.56 9.29
CA ARG A 78 4.57 -7.43 10.07
C ARG A 78 5.64 -6.35 10.22
N ASP A 79 6.85 -6.74 10.58
CA ASP A 79 7.95 -5.80 10.78
C ASP A 79 8.36 -5.16 9.43
N MET A 80 8.44 -5.97 8.35
CA MET A 80 8.69 -5.46 7.00
C MET A 80 7.64 -4.44 6.54
N GLU A 81 6.36 -4.65 6.87
CA GLU A 81 5.29 -3.74 6.48
C GLU A 81 5.54 -2.33 7.02
N VAL A 82 5.97 -2.24 8.28
CA VAL A 82 6.32 -0.99 8.96
C VAL A 82 7.55 -0.35 8.31
N GLU A 83 8.64 -1.10 8.18
CA GLU A 83 9.90 -0.61 7.61
C GLU A 83 9.71 -0.09 6.18
N LEU A 84 8.98 -0.84 5.35
CA LEU A 84 8.69 -0.45 3.97
C LEU A 84 7.82 0.80 3.91
N GLY A 85 6.87 0.94 4.83
CA GLY A 85 6.05 2.15 4.95
C GLY A 85 6.85 3.38 5.36
N ILE A 86 7.88 3.22 6.20
CA ILE A 86 8.80 4.32 6.59
C ILE A 86 9.69 4.69 5.39
N ALA A 87 10.40 3.72 4.83
CA ALA A 87 11.34 3.95 3.73
C ALA A 87 10.68 4.63 2.52
N LEU A 88 9.45 4.23 2.16
CA LEU A 88 8.72 4.87 1.07
C LEU A 88 8.35 6.33 1.36
N ARG A 89 7.96 6.64 2.60
CA ARG A 89 7.67 8.03 2.99
C ARG A 89 8.93 8.89 2.96
N GLU A 90 10.07 8.35 3.38
CA GLU A 90 11.38 9.02 3.27
C GLU A 90 11.78 9.29 1.81
N LEU A 91 11.37 8.41 0.89
CA LEU A 91 11.51 8.61 -0.57
C LEU A 91 10.47 9.57 -1.16
N GLY A 92 9.59 10.16 -0.34
CA GLY A 92 8.59 11.15 -0.76
C GLY A 92 7.28 10.56 -1.29
N TYR A 93 7.07 9.25 -1.20
CA TYR A 93 5.81 8.61 -1.63
C TYR A 93 4.66 9.00 -0.72
N GLY A 94 3.45 9.05 -1.26
CA GLY A 94 2.26 9.11 -0.42
C GLY A 94 1.80 7.70 -0.07
N VAL A 95 1.90 7.34 1.20
CA VAL A 95 1.71 5.99 1.72
C VAL A 95 0.48 5.92 2.61
N TRP A 96 -0.38 4.93 2.36
CA TRP A 96 -1.37 4.50 3.33
C TRP A 96 -1.03 3.12 3.88
N GLN A 97 -1.04 3.02 5.21
CA GLN A 97 -0.82 1.79 5.97
C GLN A 97 -1.81 1.82 7.14
N ALA A 98 -2.62 0.76 7.27
CA ALA A 98 -3.66 0.65 8.30
C ALA A 98 -4.01 -0.81 8.56
#